data_AF-A0A0D0DJM5-F1
#
_entry.id   AF-A0A0D0DJM5-F1
#
_cell.length_a   1.000
_cell.length_b   1.000
_cell.length_c   1.000
_cell.angle_alpha   90.00
_cell.angle_beta   90.00
_cell.angle_gamma   90.00
#
_symmetry.space_group_name_H-M   'P 1'
#
loop_
_entity.id
_entity.type
_entity.pdbx_description
1 polymer ?
#
loop_
_entity_poly.entity_id
_entity_poly.type
_entity_poly.pdbx_seq_one_letter_code
_entity_poly.pdbx_strand_id
1 'polypeptide(L)' 'CAAMSDILVPFWRKKKHHLNVPLDQPCILQLDVWVVHCSVTFHMWLDKNFDWICYCFVPSGTTGIAQPCSV' A
#
# COMPACT_ATOMS: atom_id res chain seq x y z
N CYS A 1 -7.08 -8.76 -6.26
CA CYS A 1 -6.27 -7.56 -5.95
C CYS A 1 -5.73 -6.87 -7.21
N ALA A 2 -6.54 -6.70 -8.27
CA ALA A 2 -6.12 -6.07 -9.51
C ALA A 2 -5.53 -4.66 -9.30
N ALA A 3 -6.14 -3.85 -8.42
CA ALA A 3 -5.61 -2.53 -8.09
C ALA A 3 -4.16 -2.55 -7.55
N MET A 4 -3.77 -3.58 -6.79
CA MET A 4 -2.39 -3.69 -6.28
C MET A 4 -1.42 -4.10 -7.39
N SER A 5 -1.76 -5.15 -8.13
CA SER A 5 -0.89 -5.73 -9.16
C SER A 5 -0.79 -4.90 -10.43
N ASP A 6 -1.87 -4.22 -10.81
CA ASP A 6 -1.99 -3.57 -12.12
C ASP A 6 -1.73 -2.06 -12.03
N ILE A 7 -1.87 -1.47 -10.84
CA ILE A 7 -1.75 -0.03 -10.65
C ILE A 7 -0.62 0.31 -9.66
N LEU A 8 -0.76 -0.10 -8.41
CA LEU A 8 0.12 0.35 -7.33
C LEU A 8 1.57 -0.14 -7.51
N VAL A 9 1.77 -1.45 -7.70
CA VAL A 9 3.10 -2.06 -7.83
C VAL A 9 3.83 -1.55 -9.09
N PRO A 10 3.20 -1.49 -10.28
CA PRO A 10 3.84 -0.90 -11.46
C PRO A 10 4.23 0.56 -11.26
N PHE A 11 3.37 1.37 -10.62
CA PHE A 11 3.67 2.76 -10.31
C PHE A 11 4.91 2.89 -9.42
N TRP A 12 4.97 2.13 -8.32
CA TRP A 12 6.12 2.18 -7.42
C TRP A 12 7.40 1.68 -8.05
N ARG A 13 7.36 0.60 -8.84
CA ARG A 13 8.55 0.13 -9.57
C ARG A 13 9.08 1.19 -10.53
N LYS A 14 8.19 1.85 -11.27
CA LYS A 14 8.57 2.96 -12.16
C LYS A 14 9.19 4.12 -11.36
N LYS A 15 8.59 4.50 -10.23
CA LYS A 15 9.11 5.56 -9.38
C LYS A 15 10.46 5.21 -8.76
N LYS A 16 10.64 3.98 -8.28
CA LYS A 16 11.91 3.47 -7.76
C LYS A 16 13.01 3.50 -8.80
N HIS A 17 12.71 3.04 -10.02
CA HIS A 17 13.63 3.13 -11.15
C HIS A 17 14.01 4.59 -11.45
N HIS A 18 13.04 5.51 -11.50
CA HIS A 18 13.31 6.93 -11.77
C HIS A 18 14.16 7.60 -10.67
N LEU A 19 14.03 7.15 -9.42
CA LEU A 19 14.81 7.66 -8.28
C LEU A 19 16.15 6.91 -8.09
N ASN A 20 16.44 5.92 -8.93
CA ASN A 20 17.61 5.04 -8.82
C ASN A 20 17.76 4.40 -7.43
N VAL A 21 16.64 3.95 -6.85
CA VAL A 21 16.62 3.24 -5.56
C VAL A 21 16.37 1.74 -5.75
N PRO A 22 16.80 0.88 -4.80
CA PRO A 22 16.60 -0.56 -4.89
C PRO A 22 15.12 -0.94 -5.03
N LEU A 23 14.83 -1.97 -5.84
CA LEU A 23 13.44 -2.42 -6.07
C LEU A 23 12.81 -3.08 -4.84
N ASP A 24 13.65 -3.68 -3.99
CA ASP A 24 13.33 -4.28 -2.70
C ASP A 24 13.25 -3.26 -1.56
N GLN A 25 13.56 -1.98 -1.81
CA GLN A 25 13.42 -0.93 -0.79
C GLN A 25 11.99 -0.95 -0.22
N PRO A 26 11.81 -1.04 1.11
CA PRO A 26 10.49 -1.03 1.72
C PRO A 26 9.69 0.23 1.36
N CYS A 27 8.38 0.07 1.19
CA CYS A 27 7.45 1.16 0.91
C CYS A 27 6.26 1.08 1.86
N ILE A 28 5.81 2.24 2.35
CA ILE A 28 4.64 2.32 3.22
C ILE A 28 3.39 2.52 2.36
N LEU A 29 2.45 1.57 2.46
CA LEU A 29 1.10 1.66 1.91
C LEU A 29 0.15 2.16 2.99
N GLN A 30 -0.31 3.39 2.87
CA GLN A 30 -1.33 3.91 3.77
C GLN A 30 -2.73 3.56 3.25
N LEU A 31 -3.57 2.93 4.08
CA LEU A 31 -4.91 2.47 3.72
C LEU A 31 -5.95 2.98 4.73
N ASP A 32 -7.13 3.33 4.24
CA ASP A 32 -8.30 3.48 5.12
C ASP A 32 -8.69 2.11 5.73
N VAL A 33 -9.13 2.12 6.98
CA VAL A 33 -9.59 0.92 7.72
C VAL A 33 -10.99 0.46 7.27
N TRP A 34 -11.10 0.00 6.03
CA TRP A 34 -12.32 -0.60 5.49
C TRP A 34 -12.30 -2.12 5.68
N VAL A 35 -13.47 -2.73 5.84
CA VAL A 35 -13.62 -4.18 6.09
C VAL A 35 -12.85 -5.04 5.07
N VAL A 36 -12.80 -4.61 3.81
CA VAL A 36 -12.04 -5.30 2.75
C VAL A 36 -10.52 -5.26 2.97
N HIS A 37 -9.98 -4.15 3.47
CA HIS A 37 -8.55 -4.02 3.76
C HIS A 37 -8.15 -4.72 5.06
N CYS A 38 -9.09 -4.88 6.01
CA CYS A 38 -8.84 -5.63 7.24
C CYS A 38 -8.88 -7.16 7.06
N SER A 39 -9.18 -7.66 5.87
CA SER A 39 -9.27 -9.10 5.61
C SER A 39 -7.92 -9.78 5.75
N VAL A 40 -7.86 -10.87 6.53
CA VAL A 40 -6.66 -11.71 6.67
C VAL A 40 -6.19 -12.25 5.31
N THR A 41 -7.12 -12.63 4.43
CA THR A 41 -6.78 -13.12 3.09
C THR A 41 -6.08 -12.05 2.25
N PHE A 42 -6.46 -10.78 2.42
CA PHE A 42 -5.81 -9.67 1.73
C PHE A 42 -4.38 -9.48 2.24
N HIS A 43 -4.18 -9.44 3.56
CA HIS A 43 -2.84 -9.34 4.15
C HIS A 43 -1.93 -10.49 3.75
N MET A 44 -2.39 -11.74 3.91
CA MET A 44 -1.60 -12.92 3.53
C MET A 44 -1.23 -12.92 2.05
N TRP A 45 -2.13 -12.47 1.18
CA TRP A 45 -1.81 -12.33 -0.24
C TRP A 45 -0.78 -11.21 -0.48
N LEU A 46 -0.90 -10.07 0.20
CA LEU A 46 0.03 -8.96 0.06
C LEU A 46 1.44 -9.37 0.53
N ASP A 47 1.55 -9.93 1.73
CA ASP A 47 2.82 -10.36 2.35
C ASP A 47 3.53 -11.42 1.50
N LYS A 48 2.76 -12.34 0.90
CA LYS A 48 3.31 -13.40 0.04
C LYS A 48 3.85 -12.88 -1.29
N ASN A 49 3.21 -11.88 -1.87
CA ASN A 49 3.54 -11.41 -3.23
C ASN A 49 4.45 -10.19 -3.23
N PHE A 50 4.42 -9.37 -2.18
CA PHE A 50 5.09 -8.07 -2.09
C PHE A 50 5.55 -7.79 -0.66
N ASP A 51 6.51 -8.58 -0.18
CA ASP A 51 7.14 -8.48 1.15
C ASP A 51 7.73 -7.10 1.51
N TRP A 52 8.10 -6.31 0.51
CA TRP A 52 8.59 -4.94 0.65
C TRP A 52 7.48 -3.89 0.88
N ILE A 53 6.20 -4.27 0.87
CA ILE A 53 5.08 -3.35 1.14
C ILE A 53 4.67 -3.46 2.61
N CYS A 54 4.99 -2.43 3.39
CA CYS A 54 4.52 -2.28 4.77
C CYS A 54 3.20 -1.50 4.76
N TYR A 55 2.11 -2.05 5.29
CA TYR A 55 0.82 -1.35 5.32
C TYR A 55 0.55 -0.67 6.66
N CYS A 56 -0.01 0.55 6.61
CA CYS A 56 -0.43 1.33 7.77
C CYS A 56 -1.89 1.75 7.61
N PHE A 57 -2.71 1.43 8.62
CA PHE A 57 -4.13 1.78 8.61
C PHE A 57 -4.38 3.14 9.21
N VAL A 58 -5.19 3.94 8.52
CA VAL A 58 -5.76 5.17 9.07
C VAL A 58 -6.96 4.78 9.94
N PRO A 59 -6.97 5.17 11.23
CA PRO A 59 -8.09 4.88 12.12
C PRO A 59 -9.42 5.44 11.60
N SER A 60 -10.52 4.77 11.93
CA SER A 60 -11.85 5.24 11.54
C SER A 60 -12.14 6.62 12.15
N GLY A 61 -12.77 7.50 11.37
CA GLY A 61 -13.12 8.85 11.80
C GLY A 61 -11.94 9.84 11.84
N THR A 62 -10.73 9.41 11.46
CA THR A 62 -9.55 10.30 11.39
C THR A 62 -9.10 10.58 9.97
N THR A 63 -9.80 10.09 8.94
CA THR A 63 -9.40 10.25 7.53
C THR A 63 -9.04 11.69 7.16
N GLY A 64 -9.85 12.69 7.54
CA GLY A 64 -9.58 14.11 7.25
C GLY A 64 -8.38 14.73 7.99
N ILE A 65 -7.78 14.01 8.95
CA ILE A 65 -6.61 14.47 9.74
C ILE A 65 -5.38 13.63 9.40
N ALA A 66 -5.58 12.31 9.29
CA ALA A 66 -4.52 11.32 9.23
C ALA A 66 -4.30 10.74 7.83
N GLN A 67 -5.16 11.02 6.84
CA GLN A 67 -4.96 10.64 5.44
C GLN A 67 -4.69 11.88 4.57
N PRO A 68 -3.40 12.23 4.32
CA PRO A 68 -3.04 13.45 3.58
C PRO A 68 -3.62 13.53 2.17
N CYS A 69 -3.94 12.38 1.57
CA CYS A 69 -4.50 12.26 0.24
C CYS A 69 -6.04 12.26 0.21
N SER A 70 -6.70 12.35 1.36
CA SER A 70 -8.15 12.55 1.44
C SER A 70 -8.44 14.05 1.45
N VAL A 71 -8.83 14.58 0.30
CA VAL A 71 -9.37 15.95 0.17
C VAL A 71 -10.85 16.00 0.53
#